data_AF-A0A4Q9JV15-F1
#
_entry.id   AF-A0A4Q9JV15-F1
#
_cell.length_a   1.000
_cell.length_b   1.000
_cell.length_c   1.000
_cell.angle_alpha   90.00
_cell.angle_beta   90.00
_cell.angle_gamma   90.00
#
_symmetry.space_group_name_H-M   'P 1'
#
loop_
_entity.id
_entity.type
_entity.pdbx_description
1 polymer ?
#
loop_
_entity_poly.entity_id
_entity_poly.type
_entity_poly.pdbx_seq_one_letter_code
_entity_poly.pdbx_strand_id
1 'polypeptide(L)'
;MKNPLKSKSFKVLKEKGFKRWVLYRFVKLLKLYQRHIVLRFIRYLKPLPSNYKFIKHSYDVSGHGALNYFLFLCRLNRVRVYDRSNVKYTSANNRLKKDENFYLDFHFSGKSPFIPNFSHILNSTKILILTRDPISRFKTFINHGKSNDGKKIINLNDDLNEVFKILYLGKRRENEVKPSLKALKYWKNSNKTLNFNYYSNIKAFLESKKEFKIFYIDCKELDSKIAFNTMNKLAKILDFNPPNIKDKEKFEHKFWNKFAHLLPFNLLLDKKTFPYLSKDIRLNICEAKLSNTPPLYVA
;
A
#
# COMPACT_ATOMS: atom_id res chain seq x y z
N MET A 1 -27.32 14.65 -8.59
CA MET A 1 -27.57 13.39 -7.82
C MET A 1 -27.19 12.19 -8.68
N LYS A 2 -26.59 11.12 -8.11
CA LYS A 2 -26.35 9.88 -8.87
C LYS A 2 -27.68 9.18 -9.12
N ASN A 3 -27.96 8.81 -10.36
CA ASN A 3 -29.19 8.10 -10.74
C ASN A 3 -29.32 6.79 -9.91
N PRO A 4 -30.35 6.66 -9.05
CA PRO A 4 -30.51 5.51 -8.15
C PRO A 4 -30.71 4.19 -8.90
N LEU A 5 -31.23 4.24 -10.13
CA LEU A 5 -31.43 3.09 -11.02
C LEU A 5 -30.11 2.44 -11.47
N LYS A 6 -29.00 3.18 -11.46
CA LYS A 6 -27.66 2.64 -11.77
C LYS A 6 -26.93 2.06 -10.55
N SER A 7 -27.56 2.05 -9.37
CA SER A 7 -26.91 1.54 -8.16
C SER A 7 -26.82 0.01 -8.17
N LYS A 8 -25.68 -0.53 -7.69
CA LYS A 8 -25.49 -1.98 -7.51
C LYS A 8 -26.58 -2.63 -6.64
N SER A 9 -27.17 -1.84 -5.73
CA SER A 9 -28.31 -2.29 -4.91
C SER A 9 -29.56 -2.51 -5.76
N PHE A 10 -29.88 -1.58 -6.64
CA PHE A 10 -31.06 -1.68 -7.51
C PHE A 10 -30.90 -2.81 -8.54
N LYS A 11 -29.69 -3.01 -9.07
CA LYS A 11 -29.38 -4.17 -9.93
C LYS A 11 -29.62 -5.50 -9.22
N VAL A 12 -29.14 -5.66 -7.98
CA VAL A 12 -29.37 -6.90 -7.20
C VAL A 12 -30.87 -7.11 -6.94
N LEU A 13 -31.64 -6.06 -6.71
CA LEU A 13 -33.10 -6.16 -6.56
C LEU A 13 -33.77 -6.63 -7.85
N LYS A 14 -33.43 -6.01 -8.98
CA LYS A 14 -34.03 -6.30 -10.30
C LYS A 14 -33.64 -7.67 -10.85
N GLU A 15 -32.36 -8.04 -10.75
CA GLU A 15 -31.80 -9.25 -11.37
C GLU A 15 -31.91 -10.48 -10.46
N LYS A 16 -31.94 -10.29 -9.14
CA LYS A 16 -31.82 -11.39 -8.17
C LYS A 16 -32.95 -11.45 -7.15
N GLY A 17 -33.94 -10.56 -7.27
CA GLY A 17 -35.15 -10.53 -6.45
C GLY A 17 -34.96 -9.95 -5.05
N PHE A 18 -36.09 -9.71 -4.37
CA PHE A 18 -36.15 -9.04 -3.08
C PHE A 18 -35.38 -9.77 -1.97
N LYS A 19 -35.51 -11.10 -1.85
CA LYS A 19 -34.78 -11.89 -0.83
C LYS A 19 -33.26 -11.69 -0.91
N ARG A 20 -32.70 -11.75 -2.12
CA ARG A 20 -31.25 -11.61 -2.34
C ARG A 20 -30.79 -10.16 -2.17
N TRP A 21 -31.66 -9.20 -2.44
CA TRP A 21 -31.44 -7.80 -2.12
C TRP A 21 -31.42 -7.52 -0.62
N VAL A 22 -32.36 -8.07 0.15
CA VAL A 22 -32.39 -7.97 1.61
C VAL A 22 -31.10 -8.56 2.19
N LEU A 23 -30.70 -9.76 1.77
CA LEU A 23 -29.44 -10.37 2.19
C LEU A 23 -28.23 -9.50 1.83
N TYR A 24 -28.19 -8.95 0.62
CA TYR A 24 -27.13 -8.02 0.19
C TYR A 24 -27.09 -6.75 1.06
N ARG A 25 -28.25 -6.16 1.39
CA ARG A 25 -28.36 -4.99 2.28
C ARG A 25 -27.93 -5.34 3.69
N PHE A 26 -28.34 -6.49 4.21
CA PHE A 26 -27.98 -6.98 5.53
C PHE A 26 -26.48 -7.24 5.64
N VAL A 27 -25.86 -7.95 4.67
CA VAL A 27 -24.40 -8.14 4.60
C VAL A 27 -23.66 -6.81 4.50
N LYS A 28 -24.20 -5.84 3.75
CA LYS A 28 -23.59 -4.51 3.64
C LYS A 28 -23.68 -3.72 4.95
N LEU A 29 -24.80 -3.80 5.66
CA LEU A 29 -24.98 -3.20 6.99
C LEU A 29 -24.08 -3.89 8.00
N LEU A 30 -24.04 -5.23 8.03
CA LEU A 30 -23.11 -6.00 8.85
C LEU A 30 -21.66 -5.60 8.59
N LYS A 31 -21.21 -5.43 7.35
CA LYS A 31 -19.84 -4.95 7.06
C LYS A 31 -19.59 -3.52 7.55
N LEU A 32 -20.63 -2.68 7.53
CA LEU A 32 -20.55 -1.31 8.05
C LEU A 32 -20.43 -1.31 9.58
N TYR A 33 -21.27 -2.09 10.27
CA TYR A 33 -21.29 -2.21 11.71
C TYR A 33 -20.15 -3.07 12.25
N GLN A 34 -19.67 -4.08 11.54
CA GLN A 34 -18.51 -4.90 11.89
C GLN A 34 -17.27 -4.03 12.08
N ARG A 35 -17.13 -2.94 11.33
CA ARG A 35 -16.10 -1.92 11.63
C ARG A 35 -16.30 -1.40 13.04
N HIS A 36 -17.44 -0.81 13.36
CA HIS A 36 -17.68 -0.22 14.69
C HIS A 36 -17.70 -1.24 15.84
N ILE A 37 -18.18 -2.46 15.61
CA ILE A 37 -18.26 -3.56 16.57
C ILE A 37 -16.85 -4.10 16.86
N VAL A 38 -16.08 -4.52 15.85
CA VAL A 38 -14.71 -5.05 16.08
C VAL A 38 -13.81 -4.00 16.74
N LEU A 39 -13.96 -2.72 16.38
CA LEU A 39 -13.22 -1.62 17.01
C LEU A 39 -13.56 -1.48 18.52
N ARG A 40 -14.81 -1.73 18.94
CA ARG A 40 -15.28 -1.63 20.33
C ARG A 40 -15.08 -2.90 21.16
N PHE A 41 -15.06 -4.08 20.53
CA PHE A 41 -14.91 -5.37 21.22
C PHE A 41 -13.50 -5.97 21.12
N ILE A 42 -12.52 -5.22 20.62
CA ILE A 42 -11.14 -5.70 20.45
C ILE A 42 -10.52 -6.24 21.76
N ARG A 43 -10.89 -5.65 22.91
CA ARG A 43 -10.45 -6.08 24.24
C ARG A 43 -10.89 -7.50 24.64
N TYR A 44 -11.93 -8.02 24.02
CA TYR A 44 -12.45 -9.37 24.27
C TYR A 44 -11.95 -10.40 23.26
N LEU A 45 -11.20 -9.96 22.24
CA LEU A 45 -10.57 -10.88 21.30
C LEU A 45 -9.35 -11.54 21.94
N LYS A 46 -9.12 -12.80 21.59
CA LYS A 46 -7.91 -13.51 21.99
C LYS A 46 -6.67 -12.82 21.41
N PRO A 47 -5.51 -12.93 22.08
CA PRO A 47 -4.25 -12.50 21.49
C PRO A 47 -4.00 -13.19 20.14
N LEU A 48 -3.42 -12.44 19.20
CA LEU A 48 -2.91 -13.02 17.96
C LEU A 48 -1.75 -14.00 18.28
N PRO A 49 -1.59 -15.08 17.50
CA PRO A 49 -0.44 -15.96 17.64
C PRO A 49 0.87 -15.17 17.57
N SER A 50 1.84 -15.51 18.42
CA SER A 50 3.13 -14.80 18.60
C SER A 50 4.09 -14.92 17.41
N ASN A 51 3.66 -15.53 16.31
CA ASN A 51 4.50 -15.83 15.16
C ASN A 51 4.74 -14.61 14.26
N TYR A 52 5.25 -13.53 14.85
CA TYR A 52 5.67 -12.32 14.16
C TYR A 52 6.83 -11.68 14.94
N LYS A 53 7.79 -11.12 14.21
CA LYS A 53 9.02 -10.56 14.78
C LYS A 53 8.84 -9.15 15.33
N PHE A 54 8.01 -8.35 14.67
CA PHE A 54 7.74 -6.96 15.06
C PHE A 54 6.45 -6.43 14.40
N ILE A 55 6.04 -5.23 14.83
CA ILE A 55 4.94 -4.47 14.26
C ILE A 55 5.51 -3.31 13.44
N LYS A 56 4.97 -3.08 12.24
CA LYS A 56 5.36 -1.97 11.37
C LYS A 56 4.19 -1.01 11.21
N HIS A 57 4.37 0.24 11.64
CA HIS A 57 3.46 1.34 11.38
C HIS A 57 3.86 2.04 10.08
N SER A 58 2.91 2.10 9.14
CA SER A 58 3.13 2.76 7.85
C SER A 58 2.05 3.79 7.55
N TYR A 59 2.45 4.80 6.77
CA TYR A 59 1.61 5.93 6.40
C TYR A 59 1.63 6.12 4.88
N ASP A 60 0.55 6.66 4.32
CA ASP A 60 0.55 7.04 2.91
C ASP A 60 1.72 7.97 2.59
N VAL A 61 2.31 7.79 1.40
CA VAL A 61 3.45 8.56 0.84
C VAL A 61 4.66 8.72 1.78
N SER A 62 4.83 7.83 2.77
CA SER A 62 5.99 7.83 3.68
C SER A 62 7.10 6.87 3.26
N GLY A 63 7.09 6.33 2.04
CA GLY A 63 8.08 5.31 1.61
C GLY A 63 7.76 3.87 2.00
N HIS A 64 6.54 3.61 2.50
CA HIS A 64 6.15 2.29 2.99
C HIS A 64 6.21 1.18 1.93
N GLY A 65 6.06 1.52 0.64
CA GLY A 65 6.20 0.59 -0.48
C GLY A 65 7.63 0.02 -0.57
N ALA A 66 8.64 0.88 -0.51
CA ALA A 66 10.04 0.48 -0.52
C ALA A 66 10.38 -0.40 0.70
N LEU A 67 9.99 0.03 1.90
CA LEU A 67 10.22 -0.76 3.12
C LEU A 67 9.56 -2.14 3.05
N ASN A 68 8.33 -2.24 2.52
CA ASN A 68 7.67 -3.55 2.34
C ASN A 68 8.47 -4.48 1.43
N TYR A 69 9.02 -3.93 0.35
CA TYR A 69 9.81 -4.70 -0.61
C TYR A 69 11.16 -5.13 -0.01
N PHE A 70 11.84 -4.24 0.71
CA PHE A 70 13.07 -4.58 1.42
C PHE A 70 12.87 -5.68 2.47
N LEU A 71 11.78 -5.61 3.24
CA LEU A 71 11.44 -6.66 4.21
C LEU A 71 11.14 -7.99 3.49
N PHE A 72 10.48 -7.95 2.33
CA PHE A 72 10.26 -9.14 1.51
C PHE A 72 11.58 -9.75 1.01
N LEU A 73 12.54 -8.95 0.54
CA LEU A 73 13.87 -9.43 0.18
C LEU A 73 14.62 -10.06 1.37
N CYS A 74 14.33 -9.60 2.58
CA CYS A 74 14.83 -10.19 3.83
C CYS A 74 14.02 -11.43 4.28
N ARG A 75 13.23 -12.03 3.38
CA ARG A 75 12.41 -13.24 3.62
C ARG A 75 11.36 -13.07 4.72
N LEU A 76 10.85 -11.84 4.91
CA LEU A 76 9.74 -11.60 5.82
C LEU A 76 8.40 -11.60 5.09
N ASN A 77 7.45 -12.30 5.69
CA ASN A 77 6.07 -12.33 5.23
C ASN A 77 5.26 -11.19 5.88
N ARG A 78 4.39 -10.54 5.09
CA ARG A 78 3.52 -9.46 5.60
C ARG A 78 2.16 -10.00 6.05
N VAL A 79 1.75 -9.65 7.28
CA VAL A 79 0.36 -9.82 7.74
C VAL A 79 -0.26 -8.46 8.02
N ARG A 80 -1.24 -8.07 7.20
CA ARG A 80 -1.96 -6.81 7.41
C ARG A 80 -3.00 -6.97 8.51
N VAL A 81 -2.85 -6.22 9.60
CA VAL A 81 -3.76 -6.23 10.77
C VAL A 81 -4.70 -5.04 10.76
N TYR A 82 -4.24 -3.89 10.28
CA TYR A 82 -5.04 -2.67 10.18
C TYR A 82 -4.82 -1.96 8.85
N ASP A 83 -5.91 -1.52 8.23
CA ASP A 83 -5.90 -0.85 6.92
C ASP A 83 -7.01 0.18 6.77
N ARG A 84 -6.67 1.47 6.65
CA ARG A 84 -7.62 2.56 6.36
C ARG A 84 -8.89 2.54 7.26
N SER A 85 -8.76 2.24 8.55
CA SER A 85 -9.87 2.02 9.51
C SER A 85 -10.54 0.64 9.50
N ASN A 86 -9.92 -0.38 8.90
CA ASN A 86 -10.42 -1.75 8.92
C ASN A 86 -9.48 -2.64 9.73
N VAL A 87 -10.02 -3.30 10.75
CA VAL A 87 -9.31 -4.36 11.48
C VAL A 87 -9.46 -5.68 10.72
N LYS A 88 -8.34 -6.37 10.50
CA LYS A 88 -8.21 -7.60 9.72
C LYS A 88 -7.88 -8.81 10.62
N TYR A 89 -8.49 -8.86 11.81
CA TYR A 89 -8.16 -9.81 12.87
C TYR A 89 -8.24 -11.27 12.40
N THR A 90 -9.38 -11.73 11.87
CA THR A 90 -9.57 -13.14 11.48
C THR A 90 -8.57 -13.58 10.41
N SER A 91 -8.31 -12.75 9.39
CA SER A 91 -7.32 -13.07 8.36
C SER A 91 -5.89 -13.08 8.92
N ALA A 92 -5.58 -12.17 9.84
CA ALA A 92 -4.27 -12.12 10.48
C ALA A 92 -4.04 -13.36 11.34
N ASN A 93 -5.01 -13.69 12.21
CA ASN A 93 -4.99 -14.87 13.06
C ASN A 93 -4.81 -16.17 12.24
N ASN A 94 -5.54 -16.31 11.14
CA ASN A 94 -5.43 -17.51 10.30
C ASN A 94 -4.10 -17.60 9.55
N ARG A 95 -3.50 -16.47 9.16
CA ARG A 95 -2.17 -16.48 8.51
C ARG A 95 -1.06 -16.82 9.50
N LEU A 96 -1.09 -16.23 10.69
CA LEU A 96 -0.07 -16.43 11.72
C LEU A 96 -0.01 -17.88 12.26
N LYS A 97 -1.03 -18.70 11.99
CA LYS A 97 -1.07 -20.12 12.35
C LYS A 97 -0.46 -21.07 11.31
N LYS A 98 -0.17 -20.60 10.09
CA LYS A 98 0.16 -21.47 8.95
C LYS A 98 1.63 -21.51 8.57
N ASP A 99 2.37 -20.47 8.89
CA ASP A 99 3.73 -20.22 8.40
C ASP A 99 4.46 -19.36 9.43
N GLU A 100 5.73 -19.04 9.23
CA GLU A 100 6.58 -18.28 10.15
C GLU A 100 7.16 -17.01 9.50
N ASN A 101 8.01 -16.31 10.25
CA ASN A 101 8.77 -15.14 9.78
C ASN A 101 7.88 -13.96 9.32
N PHE A 102 6.83 -13.67 10.09
CA PHE A 102 5.96 -12.53 9.78
C PHE A 102 6.39 -11.21 10.43
N TYR A 103 5.96 -10.11 9.83
CA TYR A 103 5.74 -8.84 10.55
C TYR A 103 4.28 -8.41 10.40
N LEU A 104 3.79 -7.67 11.40
CA LEU A 104 2.44 -7.13 11.38
C LEU A 104 2.42 -5.73 10.74
N ASP A 105 1.60 -5.54 9.71
CA ASP A 105 1.45 -4.26 9.00
C ASP A 105 0.21 -3.51 9.50
N PHE A 106 0.46 -2.34 10.08
CA PHE A 106 -0.54 -1.37 10.51
C PHE A 106 -0.45 -0.17 9.57
N HIS A 107 -1.36 -0.11 8.61
CA HIS A 107 -1.38 0.92 7.59
C HIS A 107 -2.39 2.03 7.93
N PHE A 108 -1.85 3.19 8.29
CA PHE A 108 -2.59 4.39 8.63
C PHE A 108 -2.69 5.31 7.41
N SER A 109 -3.82 5.20 6.74
CA SER A 109 -4.28 6.16 5.74
C SER A 109 -5.53 6.87 6.25
N GLY A 110 -5.75 8.11 5.87
CA GLY A 110 -6.98 8.81 6.16
C GLY A 110 -7.03 9.44 7.54
N LYS A 111 -8.03 10.30 7.70
CA LYS A 111 -8.51 10.74 9.01
C LYS A 111 -9.37 9.61 9.57
N SER A 112 -8.77 8.70 10.32
CA SER A 112 -9.54 7.73 11.09
C SER A 112 -10.00 8.41 12.37
N PRO A 113 -11.32 8.51 12.64
CA PRO A 113 -11.82 9.14 13.86
C PRO A 113 -11.56 8.28 15.11
N PHE A 114 -11.19 7.00 14.93
CA PHE A 114 -11.01 6.07 16.03
C PHE A 114 -9.95 5.02 15.72
N ILE A 115 -9.06 4.81 16.68
CA ILE A 115 -7.99 3.81 16.63
C ILE A 115 -8.23 2.84 17.79
N PRO A 116 -8.46 1.55 17.51
CA PRO A 116 -8.59 0.55 18.56
C PRO A 116 -7.37 0.47 19.44
N ASN A 117 -7.60 0.12 20.70
CA ASN A 117 -6.51 -0.32 21.56
C ASN A 117 -6.05 -1.73 21.15
N PHE A 118 -5.14 -1.78 20.17
CA PHE A 118 -4.59 -3.04 19.66
C PHE A 118 -3.68 -3.76 20.65
N SER A 119 -3.22 -3.10 21.72
CA SER A 119 -2.34 -3.73 22.70
C SER A 119 -2.97 -4.96 23.39
N HIS A 120 -4.31 -5.02 23.46
CA HIS A 120 -5.02 -6.18 23.99
C HIS A 120 -4.77 -7.46 23.20
N ILE A 121 -4.68 -7.37 21.86
CA ILE A 121 -4.56 -8.53 20.98
C ILE A 121 -3.13 -8.83 20.53
N LEU A 122 -2.15 -8.09 21.07
CA LEU A 122 -0.74 -8.19 20.69
C LEU A 122 0.12 -8.58 21.88
N ASN A 123 1.22 -9.26 21.65
CA ASN A 123 2.23 -9.55 22.67
C ASN A 123 3.27 -8.43 22.69
N SER A 124 3.97 -8.29 23.82
CA SER A 124 5.12 -7.39 23.95
C SER A 124 6.10 -7.65 22.80
N THR A 125 6.46 -6.59 22.07
CA THR A 125 7.31 -6.69 20.88
C THR A 125 7.86 -5.32 20.48
N LYS A 126 8.58 -5.27 19.37
CA LYS A 126 9.15 -4.06 18.79
C LYS A 126 8.17 -3.45 17.79
N ILE A 127 8.10 -2.13 17.75
CA ILE A 127 7.28 -1.35 16.82
C ILE A 127 8.22 -0.49 15.98
N LEU A 128 8.26 -0.72 14.67
CA LEU A 128 8.96 0.13 13.70
C LEU A 128 7.99 1.15 13.11
N ILE A 129 8.30 2.43 13.26
CA ILE A 129 7.50 3.53 12.73
C ILE A 129 8.29 4.22 11.61
N LEU A 130 7.76 4.15 10.39
CA LEU A 130 8.33 4.85 9.25
C LEU A 130 7.77 6.27 9.19
N THR A 131 8.64 7.26 9.42
CA THR A 131 8.31 8.69 9.36
C THR A 131 8.81 9.31 8.05
N ARG A 132 8.28 10.50 7.75
CA ARG A 132 8.77 11.33 6.64
C ARG A 132 8.31 12.75 6.91
N ASP A 133 9.18 13.71 6.63
CA ASP A 133 8.85 15.14 6.63
C ASP A 133 7.46 15.40 6.00
N PRO A 134 6.54 16.08 6.71
CA PRO A 134 5.20 16.37 6.21
C PRO A 134 5.17 17.10 4.87
N ILE A 135 6.08 18.05 4.65
CA ILE A 135 6.14 18.81 3.40
C ILE A 135 6.50 17.87 2.23
N SER A 136 7.47 17.00 2.43
CA SER A 136 7.89 15.97 1.46
C SER A 136 6.78 14.98 1.17
N ARG A 137 5.97 14.61 2.18
CA ARG A 137 4.77 13.79 1.97
C ARG A 137 3.76 14.51 1.07
N PHE A 138 3.49 15.80 1.29
CA PHE A 138 2.63 16.58 0.39
C PHE A 138 3.20 16.71 -1.02
N LYS A 139 4.50 17.00 -1.15
CA LYS A 139 5.18 17.04 -2.46
C LYS A 139 5.03 15.73 -3.20
N THR A 140 5.24 14.59 -2.56
CA THR A 140 5.02 13.28 -3.19
C THR A 140 3.56 13.05 -3.52
N PHE A 141 2.61 13.43 -2.66
CA PHE A 141 1.19 13.31 -2.94
C PHE A 141 0.75 14.11 -4.18
N ILE A 142 1.20 15.36 -4.31
CA ILE A 142 0.91 16.22 -5.48
C ILE A 142 1.51 15.64 -6.76
N ASN A 143 2.74 15.09 -6.66
CA ASN A 143 3.43 14.45 -7.77
C ASN A 143 3.02 12.98 -7.98
N HIS A 144 2.04 12.47 -7.24
CA HIS A 144 1.61 11.08 -7.37
C HIS A 144 0.73 10.94 -8.63
N GLY A 145 1.40 10.74 -9.76
CA GLY A 145 0.76 10.50 -11.04
C GLY A 145 0.18 9.09 -11.16
N LYS A 146 -0.50 8.86 -12.27
CA LYS A 146 -0.84 7.54 -12.81
C LYS A 146 -0.71 7.61 -14.32
N SER A 147 -0.25 6.55 -14.98
CA SER A 147 -0.37 6.45 -16.44
C SER A 147 -1.85 6.51 -16.82
N ASN A 148 -2.15 7.21 -17.92
CA ASN A 148 -3.49 7.41 -18.45
C ASN A 148 -4.21 6.07 -18.76
N ASP A 149 -3.53 5.19 -19.49
CA ASP A 149 -4.18 4.05 -20.12
C ASP A 149 -3.96 2.72 -19.39
N GLY A 150 -2.95 2.62 -18.51
CA GLY A 150 -2.62 1.37 -17.82
C GLY A 150 -2.30 0.20 -18.76
N LYS A 151 -2.23 0.43 -20.08
CA LYS A 151 -1.86 -0.53 -21.11
C LYS A 151 -0.40 -0.88 -20.90
N LYS A 152 -0.15 -2.14 -20.58
CA LYS A 152 1.19 -2.71 -20.44
C LYS A 152 1.73 -3.24 -21.76
N ILE A 153 0.99 -3.05 -22.85
CA ILE A 153 1.35 -3.46 -24.21
C ILE A 153 1.09 -2.25 -25.09
N ILE A 154 2.14 -1.78 -25.73
CA ILE A 154 2.17 -0.60 -26.60
C ILE A 154 2.58 -1.08 -27.99
N ASN A 155 1.97 -0.56 -29.04
CA ASN A 155 2.38 -0.76 -30.44
C ASN A 155 3.03 0.52 -30.97
N LEU A 156 3.88 0.40 -32.00
CA LEU A 156 4.51 1.57 -32.61
C LEU A 156 3.52 2.52 -33.30
N ASN A 157 2.34 2.03 -33.66
CA ASN A 157 1.25 2.84 -34.24
C ASN A 157 0.34 3.48 -33.18
N ASP A 158 0.54 3.20 -31.89
CA ASP A 158 -0.23 3.89 -30.85
C ASP A 158 0.19 5.35 -30.76
N ASP A 159 -0.73 6.24 -30.37
CA ASP A 159 -0.37 7.62 -30.04
C ASP A 159 0.46 7.64 -28.74
N LEU A 160 1.79 7.69 -28.91
CA LEU A 160 2.73 7.65 -27.81
C LEU A 160 2.53 8.81 -26.81
N ASN A 161 2.00 9.96 -27.25
CA ASN A 161 1.71 11.08 -26.35
C ASN A 161 0.58 10.74 -25.39
N GLU A 162 -0.46 10.06 -25.86
CA GLU A 162 -1.58 9.61 -25.02
C GLU A 162 -1.22 8.39 -24.16
N VAL A 163 -0.40 7.47 -24.70
CA VAL A 163 0.07 6.28 -23.97
C VAL A 163 0.99 6.64 -22.80
N PHE A 164 1.94 7.54 -23.01
CA PHE A 164 2.88 7.98 -21.97
C PHE A 164 2.39 9.18 -21.16
N LYS A 165 1.14 9.61 -21.38
CA LYS A 165 0.50 10.67 -20.61
C LYS A 165 0.40 10.29 -19.15
N ILE A 166 0.96 11.14 -18.30
CA ILE A 166 0.84 11.01 -16.84
C ILE A 166 -0.25 11.95 -16.36
N LEU A 167 -1.17 11.37 -15.60
CA LEU A 167 -2.32 12.02 -15.03
C LEU A 167 -2.13 12.21 -13.52
N TYR A 168 -2.28 13.44 -13.06
CA TYR A 168 -2.14 13.86 -11.67
C TYR A 168 -3.50 14.21 -11.07
N LEU A 169 -3.61 14.21 -9.74
CA LEU A 169 -4.85 14.61 -9.06
C LEU A 169 -5.14 16.11 -9.27
N GLY A 170 -6.23 16.41 -9.97
CA GLY A 170 -6.70 17.76 -10.32
C GLY A 170 -8.00 18.17 -9.65
N LYS A 171 -8.55 19.35 -9.95
CA LYS A 171 -9.82 19.88 -9.37
C LYS A 171 -11.01 18.93 -9.61
N ARG A 172 -11.94 18.82 -8.65
CA ARG A 172 -13.06 17.84 -8.59
C ARG A 172 -12.78 16.35 -8.95
N ARG A 173 -11.58 15.80 -8.72
CA ARG A 173 -11.08 14.47 -9.13
C ARG A 173 -10.89 14.32 -10.64
N GLU A 174 -10.88 15.42 -11.37
CA GLU A 174 -10.38 15.45 -12.73
C GLU A 174 -8.87 15.16 -12.70
N ASN A 175 -8.36 14.59 -13.79
CA ASN A 175 -6.95 14.33 -13.91
C ASN A 175 -6.28 15.52 -14.62
N GLU A 176 -5.21 16.06 -14.04
CA GLU A 176 -4.39 17.10 -14.67
C GLU A 176 -3.21 16.47 -15.38
N VAL A 177 -2.72 17.08 -16.44
CA VAL A 177 -1.50 16.62 -17.15
C VAL A 177 -0.21 17.12 -16.52
N LYS A 178 -0.32 17.96 -15.48
CA LYS A 178 0.82 18.49 -14.71
C LYS A 178 0.49 18.45 -13.21
N PRO A 179 1.49 18.26 -12.33
CA PRO A 179 1.30 18.37 -10.89
C PRO A 179 0.74 19.75 -10.50
N SER A 180 -0.18 19.79 -9.54
CA SER A 180 -0.80 21.05 -9.11
C SER A 180 -1.07 21.09 -7.61
N LEU A 181 -0.82 22.24 -6.98
CA LEU A 181 -1.21 22.50 -5.58
C LEU A 181 -2.72 22.40 -5.35
N LYS A 182 -3.55 22.50 -6.41
CA LYS A 182 -5.00 22.26 -6.33
C LYS A 182 -5.32 20.87 -5.76
N ALA A 183 -4.42 19.90 -5.91
CA ALA A 183 -4.54 18.56 -5.34
C ALA A 183 -4.66 18.57 -3.81
N LEU A 184 -4.09 19.57 -3.11
CA LEU A 184 -4.16 19.65 -1.65
C LEU A 184 -5.59 19.80 -1.12
N LYS A 185 -6.51 20.33 -1.95
CA LYS A 185 -7.94 20.37 -1.60
C LYS A 185 -8.52 18.97 -1.39
N TYR A 186 -8.01 17.92 -2.05
CA TYR A 186 -8.41 16.54 -1.74
C TYR A 186 -7.95 16.08 -0.40
N TRP A 187 -6.72 16.42 -0.03
CA TRP A 187 -6.23 16.05 1.29
C TRP A 187 -7.12 16.65 2.37
N LYS A 188 -7.44 17.95 2.25
CA LYS A 188 -8.31 18.64 3.21
C LYS A 188 -9.70 17.98 3.30
N ASN A 189 -10.30 17.66 2.15
CA ASN A 189 -11.71 17.26 2.03
C ASN A 189 -11.95 15.74 2.04
N SER A 190 -10.90 14.92 2.01
CA SER A 190 -11.02 13.46 1.94
C SER A 190 -10.52 12.82 3.23
N ASN A 191 -11.43 12.12 3.91
CA ASN A 191 -11.10 11.23 5.04
C ASN A 191 -10.21 10.04 4.64
N LYS A 192 -9.80 9.92 3.37
CA LYS A 192 -9.00 8.83 2.81
C LYS A 192 -7.57 9.22 2.42
N THR A 193 -7.05 10.33 2.95
CA THR A 193 -5.74 10.89 2.56
C THR A 193 -4.77 10.98 3.74
N LEU A 194 -3.58 11.56 3.56
CA LEU A 194 -2.45 11.54 4.49
C LEU A 194 -2.83 11.69 5.97
N ASN A 195 -2.42 10.72 6.79
CA ASN A 195 -2.54 10.72 8.25
C ASN A 195 -1.22 11.23 8.87
N PHE A 196 -1.32 12.21 9.78
CA PHE A 196 -0.21 12.79 10.53
C PHE A 196 -0.34 12.60 12.05
N ASN A 197 -1.31 11.81 12.52
CA ASN A 197 -1.63 11.65 13.94
C ASN A 197 -0.74 10.60 14.61
N TYR A 198 0.58 10.68 14.42
CA TYR A 198 1.54 9.66 14.86
C TYR A 198 1.34 9.26 16.34
N TYR A 199 1.26 10.24 17.24
CA TYR A 199 1.04 10.02 18.67
C TYR A 199 -0.26 9.25 18.95
N SER A 200 -1.39 9.71 18.41
CA SER A 200 -2.68 9.04 18.62
C SER A 200 -2.67 7.59 18.10
N ASN A 201 -1.93 7.31 17.02
CA ASN A 201 -1.79 5.97 16.47
C ASN A 201 -1.00 5.01 17.36
N ILE A 202 -0.16 5.52 18.26
CA ILE A 202 0.68 4.71 19.16
C ILE A 202 0.29 4.80 20.63
N LYS A 203 -0.58 5.74 20.99
CA LYS A 203 -1.01 6.02 22.37
C LYS A 203 -1.38 4.73 23.14
N ALA A 204 -2.17 3.87 22.51
CA ALA A 204 -2.58 2.60 23.09
C ALA A 204 -1.44 1.63 23.43
N PHE A 205 -0.30 1.72 22.75
CA PHE A 205 0.90 0.94 23.06
C PHE A 205 1.70 1.57 24.18
N LEU A 206 1.80 2.91 24.21
CA LEU A 206 2.47 3.67 25.27
C LEU A 206 1.79 3.52 26.63
N GLU A 207 0.45 3.47 26.64
CA GLU A 207 -0.37 3.34 27.85
C GLU A 207 -0.64 1.87 28.23
N SER A 208 -0.09 0.92 27.49
CA SER A 208 -0.29 -0.51 27.76
C SER A 208 0.52 -0.96 28.98
N LYS A 209 0.02 -1.96 29.71
CA LYS A 209 0.82 -2.70 30.70
C LYS A 209 1.87 -3.62 30.06
N LYS A 210 1.80 -3.83 28.75
CA LYS A 210 2.77 -4.64 27.99
C LYS A 210 3.91 -3.75 27.51
N GLU A 211 5.13 -4.27 27.57
CA GLU A 211 6.32 -3.55 27.12
C GLU A 211 6.43 -3.59 25.58
N PHE A 212 6.25 -2.43 24.94
CA PHE A 212 6.49 -2.25 23.51
C PHE A 212 7.71 -1.36 23.29
N LYS A 213 8.69 -1.84 22.51
CA LYS A 213 9.90 -1.05 22.18
C LYS A 213 9.70 -0.35 20.85
N ILE A 214 9.63 0.97 20.86
CA ILE A 214 9.31 1.77 19.67
C ILE A 214 10.59 2.30 19.02
N PHE A 215 10.75 2.05 17.73
CA PHE A 215 11.85 2.52 16.89
C PHE A 215 11.30 3.37 15.76
N TYR A 216 12.01 4.45 15.44
CA TYR A 216 11.69 5.33 14.33
C TYR A 216 12.76 5.22 13.26
N ILE A 217 12.34 5.28 12.00
CA ILE A 217 13.23 5.53 10.87
C ILE A 217 12.62 6.61 9.99
N ASP A 218 13.46 7.49 9.45
CA ASP A 218 13.04 8.44 8.42
C ASP A 218 13.06 7.75 7.05
N CYS A 219 12.10 8.09 6.18
CA CYS A 219 12.05 7.63 4.80
C CYS A 219 13.36 7.87 4.02
N LYS A 220 14.15 8.90 4.38
CA LYS A 220 15.48 9.15 3.80
C LYS A 220 16.45 8.01 4.07
N GLU A 221 16.30 7.28 5.16
CA GLU A 221 17.13 6.10 5.47
C GLU A 221 16.86 4.92 4.53
N LEU A 222 15.82 5.01 3.70
CA LEU A 222 15.50 4.05 2.63
C LEU A 222 15.98 4.53 1.25
N ASP A 223 16.78 5.60 1.18
CA ASP A 223 17.37 6.05 -0.08
C ASP A 223 18.43 5.04 -0.57
N SER A 224 18.54 4.94 -1.89
CA SER A 224 19.47 4.13 -2.67
C SER A 224 20.88 4.02 -2.08
N LYS A 225 21.46 5.10 -1.55
CA LYS A 225 22.84 5.08 -1.05
C LYS A 225 23.02 4.39 0.31
N ILE A 226 21.97 4.29 1.11
CA ILE A 226 22.07 3.88 2.52
C ILE A 226 21.08 2.77 2.91
N ALA A 227 20.06 2.50 2.09
CA ALA A 227 19.02 1.52 2.36
C ALA A 227 19.56 0.13 2.75
N PHE A 228 20.59 -0.37 2.07
CA PHE A 228 21.19 -1.67 2.40
C PHE A 228 21.74 -1.71 3.82
N ASN A 229 22.46 -0.65 4.24
CA ASN A 229 23.04 -0.55 5.58
C ASN A 229 21.96 -0.34 6.64
N THR A 230 20.96 0.49 6.34
CA THR A 230 19.78 0.68 7.20
C THR A 230 19.08 -0.65 7.45
N MET A 231 18.86 -1.45 6.40
CA MET A 231 18.20 -2.75 6.54
C MET A 231 19.03 -3.77 7.32
N ASN A 232 20.37 -3.75 7.21
CA ASN A 232 21.25 -4.54 8.08
C ASN A 232 21.12 -4.13 9.57
N LYS A 233 21.10 -2.82 9.85
CA LYS A 233 20.89 -2.31 11.21
C LYS A 233 19.52 -2.73 11.76
N LEU A 234 18.47 -2.59 10.94
CA LEU A 234 17.11 -3.00 11.31
C LEU A 234 16.99 -4.50 11.53
N ALA A 235 17.69 -5.34 10.74
CA ALA A 235 17.71 -6.79 10.91
C ALA A 235 18.19 -7.19 12.31
N LYS A 236 19.26 -6.53 12.80
CA LYS A 236 19.76 -6.74 14.17
C LYS A 236 18.77 -6.25 15.23
N ILE A 237 18.20 -5.05 15.05
CA ILE A 237 17.27 -4.46 16.04
C ILE A 237 15.98 -5.28 16.14
N LEU A 238 15.40 -5.63 14.99
CA LEU A 238 14.07 -6.24 14.86
C LEU A 238 14.11 -7.77 14.74
N ASP A 239 15.30 -8.36 14.82
CA ASP A 239 15.55 -9.80 14.83
C ASP A 239 15.00 -10.51 13.58
N PHE A 240 15.40 -10.06 12.39
CA PHE A 240 15.08 -10.73 11.12
C PHE A 240 16.34 -10.97 10.28
N ASN A 241 16.23 -11.74 9.21
CA ASN A 241 17.38 -12.06 8.36
C ASN A 241 17.95 -10.79 7.71
N PRO A 242 19.26 -10.55 7.77
CA PRO A 242 19.85 -9.38 7.11
C PRO A 242 19.68 -9.47 5.58
N PRO A 243 19.73 -8.30 4.89
CA PRO A 243 19.85 -8.25 3.44
C PRO A 243 20.95 -9.18 2.90
N ASN A 244 20.66 -9.92 1.84
CA ASN A 244 21.69 -10.69 1.14
C ASN A 244 22.57 -9.74 0.30
N ILE A 245 23.89 -9.88 0.39
CA ILE A 245 24.84 -9.08 -0.39
C ILE A 245 24.61 -9.21 -1.91
N LYS A 246 24.16 -10.39 -2.38
CA LYS A 246 23.81 -10.62 -3.80
C LYS A 246 22.63 -9.77 -4.26
N ASP A 247 21.80 -9.30 -3.32
CA ASP A 247 20.64 -8.46 -3.60
C ASP A 247 20.92 -6.98 -3.34
N LYS A 248 22.16 -6.57 -3.02
CA LYS A 248 22.51 -5.20 -2.63
C LYS A 248 21.96 -4.15 -3.59
N GLU A 249 22.12 -4.37 -4.89
CA GLU A 249 21.63 -3.45 -5.93
C GLU A 249 20.12 -3.23 -5.88
N LYS A 250 19.34 -4.21 -5.41
CA LYS A 250 17.88 -4.08 -5.25
C LYS A 250 17.51 -3.14 -4.09
N PHE A 251 18.36 -3.08 -3.06
CA PHE A 251 18.22 -2.11 -1.97
C PHE A 251 18.68 -0.72 -2.40
N GLU A 252 19.68 -0.65 -3.28
CA GLU A 252 20.20 0.61 -3.83
C GLU A 252 19.34 1.17 -4.98
N HIS A 253 18.26 0.47 -5.35
CA HIS A 253 17.34 0.95 -6.38
C HIS A 253 16.37 2.01 -5.85
N LYS A 254 16.16 3.08 -6.64
CA LYS A 254 15.20 4.13 -6.34
C LYS A 254 13.83 3.83 -6.97
N PHE A 255 12.92 3.27 -6.16
CA PHE A 255 11.56 2.88 -6.60
C PHE A 255 10.68 3.98 -7.17
N TRP A 256 10.80 5.20 -6.63
CA TRP A 256 10.00 6.35 -7.07
C TRP A 256 10.86 7.35 -7.83
N ASN A 257 11.40 6.89 -8.96
CA ASN A 257 12.18 7.71 -9.87
C ASN A 257 11.29 8.30 -10.99
N LYS A 258 11.89 9.01 -11.94
CA LYS A 258 11.18 9.70 -13.04
C LYS A 258 10.39 8.77 -13.97
N PHE A 259 10.70 7.47 -13.97
CA PHE A 259 10.06 6.45 -14.79
C PHE A 259 9.04 5.59 -14.03
N ALA A 260 8.85 5.79 -12.73
CA ALA A 260 7.99 4.94 -11.89
C ALA A 260 6.52 4.85 -12.38
N HIS A 261 6.07 5.81 -13.19
CA HIS A 261 4.73 5.83 -13.80
C HIS A 261 4.67 5.27 -15.23
N LEU A 262 5.83 5.05 -15.86
CA LEU A 262 5.97 4.67 -17.26
C LEU A 262 6.43 3.22 -17.39
N LEU A 263 7.37 2.79 -16.54
CA LEU A 263 7.99 1.48 -16.61
C LEU A 263 7.48 0.53 -15.50
N PRO A 264 7.46 -0.79 -15.76
CA PRO A 264 7.76 -1.44 -17.04
C PRO A 264 6.54 -1.48 -17.99
N PHE A 265 6.80 -1.59 -19.30
CA PHE A 265 5.79 -1.89 -20.32
C PHE A 265 6.34 -2.88 -21.35
N ASN A 266 5.47 -3.45 -22.17
CA ASN A 266 5.86 -4.28 -23.30
C ASN A 266 5.60 -3.54 -24.60
N LEU A 267 6.59 -3.49 -25.48
CA LEU A 267 6.41 -3.09 -26.87
C LEU A 267 6.05 -4.33 -27.69
N LEU A 268 4.97 -4.28 -28.44
CA LEU A 268 4.56 -5.31 -29.38
C LEU A 268 4.84 -4.82 -30.81
N LEU A 269 5.59 -5.63 -31.54
CA LEU A 269 5.79 -5.50 -32.98
C LEU A 269 5.00 -6.64 -33.62
N ASP A 270 3.83 -6.33 -34.16
CA ASP A 270 2.94 -7.33 -34.76
C ASP A 270 3.13 -7.44 -36.28
N LYS A 271 2.81 -8.61 -36.85
CA LYS A 271 2.88 -8.84 -38.30
C LYS A 271 1.90 -7.96 -39.08
N LYS A 272 0.79 -7.54 -38.47
CA LYS A 272 -0.21 -6.70 -39.12
C LYS A 272 0.39 -5.32 -39.47
N THR A 273 1.23 -4.81 -38.58
CA THR A 273 1.93 -3.53 -38.71
C THR A 273 3.25 -3.70 -39.46
N PHE A 274 3.94 -4.82 -39.26
CA PHE A 274 5.23 -5.13 -39.89
C PHE A 274 5.16 -6.50 -40.61
N PRO A 275 4.63 -6.55 -41.85
CA PRO A 275 4.38 -7.81 -42.57
C PRO A 275 5.63 -8.66 -42.85
N TYR A 276 6.81 -8.05 -42.83
CA TYR A 276 8.10 -8.72 -43.03
C TYR A 276 8.60 -9.48 -41.79
N LEU A 277 7.97 -9.30 -40.62
CA LEU A 277 8.30 -10.10 -39.44
C LEU A 277 7.90 -11.56 -39.68
N SER A 278 8.70 -12.53 -39.21
CA SER A 278 8.32 -13.94 -39.28
C SER A 278 7.26 -14.32 -38.24
N LYS A 279 7.26 -13.63 -37.10
CA LYS A 279 6.31 -13.74 -35.98
C LYS A 279 6.24 -12.42 -35.22
N ASP A 280 5.20 -12.23 -34.42
CA ASP A 280 5.11 -11.10 -33.49
C ASP A 280 6.29 -11.11 -32.50
N ILE A 281 6.85 -9.93 -32.25
CA ILE A 281 7.95 -9.75 -31.31
C ILE A 281 7.45 -8.92 -30.13
N ARG A 282 7.62 -9.45 -28.91
CA ARG A 282 7.36 -8.71 -27.67
C ARG A 282 8.68 -8.35 -27.00
N LEU A 283 8.92 -7.06 -26.83
CA LEU A 283 10.06 -6.53 -26.09
C LEU A 283 9.58 -6.04 -24.73
N ASN A 284 10.22 -6.49 -23.65
CA ASN A 284 9.96 -5.97 -22.32
C ASN A 284 10.87 -4.76 -22.06
N ILE A 285 10.27 -3.58 -21.92
CA ILE A 285 10.99 -2.36 -21.62
C ILE A 285 10.89 -2.13 -20.11
N CYS A 286 12.04 -2.21 -19.45
CA CYS A 286 12.20 -1.98 -18.02
C CYS A 286 13.48 -1.19 -17.75
N GLU A 287 13.64 -0.67 -16.53
CA GLU A 287 14.90 -0.06 -16.14
C GLU A 287 15.99 -1.14 -16.07
N ALA A 288 17.14 -0.87 -16.70
CA ALA A 288 18.25 -1.83 -16.87
C ALA A 288 18.70 -2.52 -15.56
N LYS A 289 18.49 -1.90 -14.40
CA LYS A 289 18.85 -2.44 -13.08
C LYS A 289 17.85 -3.45 -12.50
N LEU A 290 16.69 -3.66 -13.12
CA LEU A 290 15.56 -4.41 -12.55
C LEU A 290 15.07 -5.58 -13.41
N SER A 291 15.84 -6.06 -14.38
CA SER A 291 15.42 -7.14 -15.30
C SER A 291 14.84 -8.39 -14.63
N ASN A 292 15.14 -8.63 -13.34
CA ASN A 292 14.63 -9.74 -12.53
C ASN A 292 13.76 -9.34 -11.31
N THR A 293 13.29 -8.09 -11.24
CA THR A 293 12.47 -7.62 -10.11
C THR A 293 11.00 -7.53 -10.53
N PRO A 294 10.06 -8.20 -9.83
CA PRO A 294 8.65 -8.06 -10.16
C PRO A 294 8.22 -6.59 -10.04
N PRO A 295 7.43 -6.06 -10.99
CA PRO A 295 6.94 -4.69 -10.93
C PRO A 295 6.24 -4.47 -9.59
N LEU A 296 6.74 -3.52 -8.81
CA LEU A 296 6.08 -3.07 -7.59
C LEU A 296 4.82 -2.33 -8.00
N TYR A 297 3.71 -3.07 -8.10
CA TYR A 297 2.39 -2.48 -8.20
C TYR A 297 2.10 -1.78 -6.87
N VAL A 298 2.42 -0.49 -6.81
CA VAL A 298 1.99 0.39 -5.74
C VAL A 298 0.51 0.70 -5.97
N ALA A 299 -0.36 0.12 -5.15
CA ALA A 299 -1.78 0.42 -5.03
C ALA A 299 -2.18 0.56 -3.55
#